data_AF-A0A7W0YXF2-F1
#
_entry.id   AF-A0A7W0YXF2-F1
#
_cell.length_a   1.000
_cell.length_b   1.000
_cell.length_c   1.000
_cell.angle_alpha   90.00
_cell.angle_beta   90.00
_cell.angle_gamma   90.00
#
_symmetry.space_group_name_H-M   'P 1'
#
loop_
_entity.id
_entity.type
_entity.pdbx_description
1 polymer ?
#
loop_
_entity_poly.entity_id
_entity_poly.type
_entity_poly.pdbx_seq_one_letter_code
_entity_poly.pdbx_strand_id
1 'polypeptide(L)' 'ADLVEKANGGNQTVPTLIFADGTALTNPTIEQVKFQLAA' A
#
# COMPACT_ATOMS: atom_id res chain seq x y z
N ALA A 1 -13.80 1.29 -5.73
CA ALA A 1 -13.34 0.77 -4.43
C ALA A 1 -12.48 -0.48 -4.61
N ASP A 2 -12.77 -1.27 -5.64
CA ASP A 2 -12.20 -2.59 -5.92
C ASP A 2 -10.67 -2.67 -5.90
N LEU A 3 -9.97 -1.62 -6.35
CA LEU A 3 -8.50 -1.60 -6.34
C LEU A 3 -7.97 -1.59 -4.90
N VAL A 4 -8.54 -0.76 -4.03
CA VAL A 4 -8.12 -0.62 -2.62
C VAL A 4 -8.48 -1.87 -1.84
N GLU A 5 -9.69 -2.40 -2.05
CA GLU A 5 -10.12 -3.65 -1.41
C GLU A 5 -9.23 -4.82 -1.81
N LYS A 6 -8.89 -4.97 -3.09
CA LYS A 6 -7.98 -6.02 -3.55
C LYS A 6 -6.59 -5.87 -2.94
N ALA A 7 -6.07 -4.64 -2.85
CA ALA A 7 -4.77 -4.36 -2.28
C ALA A 7 -4.71 -4.62 -0.77
N ASN A 8 -5.81 -4.43 -0.05
CA ASN A 8 -5.86 -4.46 1.42
C ASN A 8 -6.67 -5.64 2.01
N GLY A 9 -6.84 -6.72 1.24
CA GLY A 9 -7.53 -7.93 1.73
C GLY A 9 -9.00 -7.71 2.10
N GLY A 10 -9.71 -6.91 1.31
CA GLY A 10 -11.13 -6.57 1.49
C GLY A 10 -11.37 -5.26 2.24
N ASN A 11 -10.34 -4.64 2.81
CA ASN A 11 -10.47 -3.37 3.53
C ASN A 11 -10.47 -2.17 2.57
N GLN A 12 -11.30 -1.16 2.84
CA GLN A 12 -11.41 0.06 2.03
C GLN A 12 -10.60 1.25 2.60
N THR A 13 -9.60 0.98 3.44
CA THR A 13 -8.83 2.03 4.12
C THR A 13 -7.92 2.80 3.16
N VAL A 14 -7.91 4.13 3.30
CA VAL A 14 -7.06 5.05 2.53
C VAL A 14 -6.24 5.93 3.50
N PRO A 15 -5.04 6.39 3.13
CA PRO A 15 -4.33 6.21 1.85
C PRO A 15 -3.71 4.80 1.67
N THR A 16 -3.74 4.27 0.45
CA THR A 16 -3.09 2.99 0.08
C THR A 16 -2.08 3.23 -1.05
N LEU A 17 -0.86 2.72 -0.88
CA LEU A 17 0.19 2.76 -1.89
C LEU A 17 0.41 1.34 -2.43
N ILE A 18 0.47 1.21 -3.76
CA ILE A 18 0.74 -0.04 -4.47
C ILE A 18 2.06 0.15 -5.21
N PHE A 19 3.02 -0.74 -4.99
CA PHE A 19 4.37 -0.66 -5.54
C PHE A 19 4.50 -1.50 -6.82
N ALA A 20 5.56 -1.26 -7.57
CA ALA A 20 5.80 -1.94 -8.85
C ALA A 20 6.05 -3.45 -8.70
N ASP A 21 6.50 -3.88 -7.53
CA ASP A 21 6.67 -5.30 -7.16
C ASP A 21 5.35 -6.01 -6.83
N GLY A 22 4.22 -5.29 -6.86
CA GLY A 22 2.88 -5.80 -6.54
C GLY A 22 2.54 -5.79 -5.05
N THR A 23 3.43 -5.33 -4.18
CA THR A 23 3.12 -5.15 -2.75
C THR A 23 2.29 -3.89 -2.51
N ALA A 24 1.62 -3.82 -1.37
CA ALA A 24 0.85 -2.65 -0.97
C ALA A 24 1.06 -2.30 0.51
N LEU A 25 1.02 -0.99 0.80
CA LEU A 25 1.02 -0.46 2.17
C LEU A 25 -0.25 0.34 2.43
N THR A 26 -0.95 0.01 3.51
CA THR A 26 -2.17 0.68 3.96
C THR A 26 -1.84 1.67 5.07
N ASN A 27 -2.17 2.94 4.87
CA ASN A 27 -1.87 4.05 5.78
C ASN A 27 -0.40 4.09 6.28
N PRO A 28 0.60 4.09 5.37
CA PRO A 28 2.00 4.01 5.77
C PRO A 28 2.54 5.31 6.35
N THR A 29 3.60 5.18 7.13
CA THR A 29 4.49 6.30 7.49
C THR A 29 5.49 6.58 6.37
N ILE A 30 6.06 7.79 6.35
CA ILE A 30 7.10 8.17 5.36
C ILE A 30 8.31 7.24 5.43
N GLU A 31 8.68 6.77 6.63
CA GLU A 31 9.81 5.85 6.81
C GLU A 31 9.55 4.49 6.16
N GLN A 32 8.34 3.95 6.31
CA GLN A 32 7.94 2.70 5.65
C GLN A 32 7.97 2.83 4.13
N VAL A 33 7.51 3.96 3.59
CA VAL A 33 7.57 4.23 2.14
C VAL A 33 9.02 4.29 1.66
N LYS A 34 9.91 4.98 2.40
CA LYS A 34 11.33 5.06 2.06
C LYS A 34 12.02 3.70 2.09
N PHE A 35 11.71 2.87 3.08
CA PHE A 35 12.24 1.51 3.18
C PHE A 35 11.80 0.65 1.99
N GLN A 36 10.49 0.69 1.65
CA GLN A 36 9.96 -0.09 0.52
C GLN A 36 10.53 0.35 -0.83
N LEU A 37 10.81 1.64 -1.03
CA LEU A 37 11.41 2.15 -2.27
C LEU A 37 12.93 1.88 -2.39
N ALA A 38 13.59 1.55 -1.28
CA ALA A 38 15.01 1.23 -1.26
C ALA A 38 15.29 -0.28 -1.38
N ALA A 39 14.26 -1.11 -1.23
CA ALA A 39 14.28 -2.56 -1.42
C ALA A 39 14.16 -2.94 -2.91
#